data_AF-A0AAV6V584-F1
#
_entry.id   AF-A0AAV6V584-F1
#
_cell.length_a   1.000
_cell.length_b   1.000
_cell.length_c   1.000
_cell.angle_alpha   90.00
_cell.angle_beta   90.00
_cell.angle_gamma   90.00
#
_symmetry.space_group_name_H-M   'P 1'
#
loop_
_entity.id
_entity.type
_entity.pdbx_description
1 polymer ?
#
loop_
_entity_poly.entity_id
_entity_poly.type
_entity_poly.pdbx_seq_one_letter_code
_entity_poly.pdbx_strand_id
1 'polypeptide(L)'
;MSLISLLTVHLQRGGCTVNQASGDADLLIVLTAIDKTKKGVETCVIGDDTDLLVLLTVHSPSENKLKLIVPKKGNQQEQMFSEALGT
;
A
#
# COMPACT_ATOMS: atom_id res chain seq x y z
N MET A 1 28.06 0.76 3.23
CA MET A 1 26.71 1.14 2.73
C MET A 1 25.85 -0.11 2.75
N SER A 2 24.72 -0.12 3.47
CA SER A 2 23.83 -1.30 3.48
C SER A 2 23.00 -1.36 2.19
N LEU A 3 22.43 -2.53 1.90
CA LEU A 3 21.51 -2.70 0.77
C LEU A 3 20.34 -1.71 0.84
N ILE A 4 19.75 -1.53 2.03
CA ILE A 4 18.63 -0.61 2.26
C ILE A 4 19.03 0.84 1.94
N SER A 5 20.23 1.28 2.37
CA SER A 5 20.72 2.62 2.06
C SER A 5 21.02 2.81 0.57
N LEU A 6 21.55 1.78 -0.10
CA LEU A 6 21.79 1.81 -1.54
C LEU A 6 20.48 1.94 -2.34
N LEU A 7 19.46 1.15 -1.99
CA LEU A 7 18.14 1.19 -2.61
C LEU A 7 17.46 2.55 -2.38
N THR A 8 17.61 3.12 -1.18
CA THR A 8 17.09 4.46 -0.88
C THR A 8 17.65 5.50 -1.85
N VAL A 9 18.97 5.55 -2.02
CA VAL A 9 19.63 6.47 -2.95
C VAL A 9 19.19 6.23 -4.39
N HIS A 10 19.05 4.97 -4.80
CA HIS A 10 18.64 4.62 -6.15
C HIS A 10 17.20 5.08 -6.46
N LEU A 11 16.26 4.79 -5.57
CA LEU A 11 14.85 5.19 -5.70
C LEU A 11 14.69 6.71 -5.68
N GLN A 12 15.40 7.40 -4.79
CA GLN A 12 15.40 8.86 -4.74
C GLN A 12 15.94 9.49 -6.03
N ARG A 13 16.99 8.91 -6.62
CA ARG A 13 17.50 9.34 -7.94
C ARG A 13 16.50 9.10 -9.07
N GLY A 14 15.61 8.12 -8.91
CA GLY A 14 14.48 7.88 -9.81
C GLY A 14 13.26 8.79 -9.58
N GLY A 15 13.33 9.74 -8.63
CA GLY A 15 12.24 10.66 -8.31
C GLY A 15 11.22 10.11 -7.31
N CYS A 16 11.49 8.96 -6.70
CA CYS A 16 10.61 8.40 -5.66
C CYS A 16 10.92 9.02 -4.29
N THR A 17 9.86 9.34 -3.54
CA THR A 17 9.99 9.57 -2.09
C THR A 17 10.17 8.24 -1.38
N VAL A 18 11.19 8.13 -0.53
CA VAL A 18 11.46 6.92 0.26
C VAL A 18 11.24 7.24 1.74
N ASN A 19 10.32 6.52 2.37
CA ASN A 19 10.09 6.56 3.81
C ASN A 19 10.62 5.25 4.42
N GLN A 20 11.41 5.35 5.48
CA GLN A 20 12.00 4.19 6.16
C GLN A 20 11.31 3.97 7.50
N ALA A 21 10.84 2.74 7.74
CA ALA A 21 10.38 2.32 9.05
C ALA A 21 11.58 1.89 9.90
N SER A 22 11.50 2.09 11.22
CA SER A 22 12.50 1.58 12.17
C SER A 22 12.36 0.07 12.42
N GLY A 23 11.22 -0.52 12.03
CA GLY A 23 10.91 -1.93 12.16
C GLY A 23 10.04 -2.38 10.99
N ASP A 24 8.89 -2.97 11.30
CA ASP A 24 7.91 -3.35 10.28
C ASP A 24 7.34 -2.12 9.52
N ALA A 25 7.09 -2.30 8.22
CA ALA A 25 6.70 -1.22 7.33
C ALA A 25 5.18 -1.07 7.16
N ASP A 26 4.37 -2.04 7.59
CA ASP A 26 2.95 -2.13 7.22
C ASP A 26 2.16 -0.91 7.71
N LEU A 27 2.36 -0.55 8.99
CA LEU A 27 1.69 0.61 9.55
C LEU A 27 2.15 1.92 8.90
N LEU A 28 3.44 2.03 8.56
CA LEU A 28 3.97 3.23 7.89
C LEU A 28 3.37 3.37 6.48
N ILE A 29 3.21 2.27 5.74
CA ILE A 29 2.58 2.24 4.42
C ILE A 29 1.12 2.71 4.54
N VAL A 30 0.36 2.14 5.47
CA VAL A 30 -1.07 2.46 5.67
C VAL A 30 -1.28 3.91 6.08
N LEU A 31 -0.55 4.40 7.08
CA LEU A 31 -0.68 5.79 7.55
C LEU A 31 -0.28 6.79 6.47
N THR A 32 0.77 6.49 5.69
CA THR A 32 1.18 7.35 4.56
C THR A 32 0.07 7.42 3.51
N ALA A 33 -0.54 6.27 3.18
CA ALA A 33 -1.58 6.23 2.16
C ALA A 33 -2.86 6.96 2.60
N ILE A 34 -3.24 6.85 3.87
CA ILE A 34 -4.36 7.59 4.46
C ILE A 34 -4.10 9.10 4.46
N ASP A 35 -2.91 9.55 4.86
CA ASP A 35 -2.54 10.97 4.85
C ASP A 35 -2.62 11.57 3.44
N LYS A 36 -2.11 10.85 2.43
CA LYS A 36 -2.20 11.28 1.02
C LYS A 36 -3.64 11.36 0.54
N THR A 37 -4.47 10.36 0.88
CA THR A 37 -5.89 10.33 0.50
C THR A 37 -6.66 11.48 1.16
N LYS A 38 -6.42 11.76 2.46
CA LYS A 38 -7.00 12.90 3.19
C LYS A 38 -6.64 14.26 2.57
N LYS A 39 -5.49 14.34 1.91
CA LYS A 39 -5.04 15.53 1.16
C LYS A 39 -5.60 15.61 -0.26
N GLY A 40 -6.55 14.74 -0.62
CA GLY A 40 -7.20 14.73 -1.93
C GLY A 40 -6.36 14.10 -3.04
N VAL A 41 -5.29 13.37 -2.70
CA VAL A 41 -4.46 12.66 -3.68
C VAL A 41 -5.05 11.28 -3.94
N GLU A 42 -5.34 10.93 -5.20
CA GLU A 42 -5.69 9.54 -5.54
C GLU A 42 -4.51 8.64 -5.17
N THR A 43 -4.77 7.70 -4.26
CA THR A 43 -3.73 6.89 -3.62
C THR A 43 -4.06 5.41 -3.74
N CYS A 44 -3.05 4.62 -4.09
CA CYS A 44 -3.11 3.17 -4.04
C CYS A 44 -1.93 2.61 -3.23
N VAL A 45 -2.17 1.49 -2.57
CA VAL A 45 -1.14 0.68 -1.90
C VAL A 45 -0.90 -0.55 -2.76
N ILE A 46 0.36 -0.87 -3.02
CA ILE A 46 0.74 -2.08 -3.77
C ILE A 46 1.37 -3.06 -2.79
N GLY A 47 0.77 -4.24 -2.65
CA GLY A 47 1.23 -5.28 -1.75
C GLY A 47 0.30 -6.49 -1.77
N ASP A 48 0.84 -7.67 -1.49
CA ASP A 48 0.11 -8.94 -1.38
C ASP A 48 -0.07 -9.43 0.06
N ASP A 49 0.42 -8.67 1.04
CA ASP A 49 0.28 -9.00 2.44
C ASP A 49 -1.16 -8.81 2.94
N THR A 50 -1.66 -9.79 3.71
CA THR A 50 -2.99 -9.75 4.30
C THR A 50 -3.06 -8.73 5.44
N ASP A 51 -1.95 -8.50 6.15
CA ASP A 51 -1.90 -7.54 7.25
C ASP A 51 -2.15 -6.11 6.74
N LEU A 52 -1.73 -5.80 5.50
CA LEU A 52 -2.06 -4.53 4.85
C LEU A 52 -3.56 -4.34 4.65
N LEU A 53 -4.29 -5.39 4.23
CA LEU A 53 -5.74 -5.31 4.06
C LEU A 53 -6.44 -5.07 5.40
N VAL A 54 -6.04 -5.80 6.44
CA VAL A 54 -6.59 -5.65 7.79
C VAL A 54 -6.32 -4.25 8.33
N LEU A 55 -5.08 -3.77 8.25
CA LEU A 55 -4.70 -2.44 8.71
C LEU A 55 -5.40 -1.33 7.92
N LEU A 56 -5.53 -1.46 6.59
CA LEU A 56 -6.29 -0.51 5.78
C LEU A 56 -7.76 -0.46 6.20
N THR A 57 -8.37 -1.61 6.48
CA THR A 57 -9.78 -1.69 6.91
C THR A 57 -9.99 -1.03 8.27
N VAL A 58 -9.07 -1.23 9.22
CA VAL A 58 -9.17 -0.68 10.57
C VAL A 58 -8.87 0.83 10.61
N HIS A 59 -7.91 1.30 9.82
CA HIS A 59 -7.42 2.69 9.92
C HIS A 59 -8.01 3.66 8.90
N SER A 60 -8.61 3.18 7.80
CA SER A 60 -9.17 4.06 6.78
C SER A 60 -10.54 4.61 7.20
N PRO A 61 -10.76 5.94 7.17
CA PRO A 61 -12.09 6.53 7.26
C PRO A 61 -13.01 5.96 6.18
N SER A 62 -14.30 5.77 6.49
CA SER A 62 -15.30 5.16 5.59
C SER A 62 -15.48 5.89 4.25
N GLU A 63 -15.08 7.16 4.17
CA GLU A 63 -15.18 8.01 2.98
C GLU A 63 -13.94 7.93 2.06
N ASN A 64 -12.85 7.30 2.52
CA ASN A 64 -11.60 7.23 1.76
C ASN A 64 -11.67 6.14 0.68
N LYS A 65 -11.47 6.53 -0.58
CA LYS A 65 -11.41 5.61 -1.74
C LYS A 65 -9.99 5.05 -1.97
N LEU A 66 -9.40 4.47 -0.94
CA LEU A 66 -8.06 3.90 -1.00
C LEU A 66 -8.11 2.51 -1.64
N LYS A 67 -7.23 2.25 -2.62
CA LYS A 67 -7.19 0.96 -3.34
C LYS A 67 -5.97 0.14 -2.91
N LEU A 68 -6.18 -1.11 -2.52
CA LEU A 68 -5.11 -2.09 -2.40
C LEU A 68 -4.97 -2.84 -3.74
N ILE A 69 -3.77 -2.83 -4.31
CA ILE A 69 -3.42 -3.54 -5.54
C ILE A 69 -2.53 -4.70 -5.16
N VAL A 70 -3.07 -5.90 -5.26
CA VAL A 70 -2.30 -7.14 -5.10
C VAL A 70 -1.57 -7.40 -6.42
N PRO A 71 -0.23 -7.30 -6.47
CA PRO A 71 0.50 -7.59 -7.69
C PRO A 71 0.33 -9.06 -8.06
N LYS A 72 -0.03 -9.33 -9.32
CA LYS A 72 -0.11 -10.71 -9.81
C LYS A 72 1.28 -11.33 -9.78
N LYS A 73 1.44 -12.45 -9.08
CA LYS A 73 2.60 -13.34 -9.27
C LYS A 73 2.54 -13.86 -10.71
N GLY A 74 3.64 -13.79 -11.45
CA GLY A 74 3.67 -14.18 -12.86
C GLY A 74 2.97 -15.54 -13.10
N ASN A 75 2.00 -15.54 -14.01
CA ASN A 75 1.25 -16.69 -14.55
C ASN A 75 0.17 -17.39 -13.69
N GLN A 76 -0.78 -16.71 -13.04
CA GLN A 76 -2.02 -17.37 -12.57
C GLN A 76 -3.30 -16.58 -12.88
N GLN A 77 -4.32 -17.31 -13.35
CA GLN A 77 -5.63 -16.86 -13.81
C GLN A 77 -6.44 -16.19 -12.70
N GLU A 78 -7.26 -15.23 -13.11
CA GLU A 78 -7.97 -14.26 -12.27
C GLU A 78 -9.02 -14.92 -11.36
N GLN A 79 -8.96 -14.63 -10.07
CA GLN A 79 -10.12 -14.76 -9.18
C GLN A 79 -10.50 -13.36 -8.70
N MET A 80 -11.55 -12.82 -9.32
CA MET A 80 -12.24 -11.64 -8.81
C MET A 80 -13.09 -12.07 -7.61
N PHE A 81 -12.77 -11.57 -6.41
CA PHE A 81 -13.68 -11.67 -5.28
C PHE A 81 -14.65 -10.49 -5.34
N SER A 82 -15.91 -10.77 -5.70
CA SER A 82 -17.03 -9.83 -5.55
C SER A 82 -17.90 -10.27 -4.37
N GLU A 83 -17.97 -9.45 -3.33
CA GLU A 83 -18.99 -9.58 -2.29
C GLU A 83 -20.33 -9.09 -2.85
N ALA A 84 -21.27 -10.01 -3.04
CA ALA A 84 -22.65 -9.67 -3.27
C ALA A 84 -23.31 -9.41 -1.91
N LEU A 85 -23.46 -8.13 -1.54
CA LEU A 85 -24.46 -7.74 -0.53
C LEU A 85 -25.84 -7.83 -1.21
N GLY A 86 -26.41 -9.02 -1.17
CA GLY A 86 -27.83 -9.23 -1.43
C GLY A 86 -28.62 -8.94 -0.16
N THR A 87 -29.38 -7.84 -0.21
CA THR A 87 -30.57 -7.59 0.62
C THR A 87 -31.66 -8.60 0.36
#